data_AF-A0A166UAG7-F1
#
_entry.id   AF-A0A166UAG7-F1
#
_cell.length_a   1.000
_cell.length_b   1.000
_cell.length_c   1.000
_cell.angle_alpha   90.00
_cell.angle_beta   90.00
_cell.angle_gamma   90.00
#
_symmetry.space_group_name_H-M   'P 1'
#
loop_
_entity.id
_entity.type
_entity.pdbx_description
1 polymer ?
#
loop_
_entity_poly.entity_id
_entity_poly.type
_entity_poly.pdbx_seq_one_letter_code
_entity_poly.pdbx_strand_id
1 'polypeptide(L)' 'MGKQRFTQSELARAVRACKDAGMEIEAAVIDREGSIRVIAAKANSAHAEPVNPADLVDP' A
#
# COMPACT_ATOMS: atom_id res chain seq x y z
N MET A 1 31.00 6.19 8.89
CA MET A 1 30.25 5.30 7.98
C MET A 1 29.44 6.20 7.04
N GLY A 2 29.72 6.20 5.74
CA GLY A 2 29.02 7.05 4.78
C GLY A 2 27.60 6.57 4.56
N LYS A 3 26.62 7.49 4.57
CA LYS A 3 25.21 7.17 4.28
C LYS A 3 25.13 6.61 2.86
N GLN A 4 24.80 5.32 2.73
CA GLN A 4 24.59 4.66 1.45
C GLN A 4 23.42 5.37 0.76
N ARG A 5 23.69 6.06 -0.35
CA ARG A 5 22.63 6.75 -1.11
C ARG A 5 21.81 5.68 -1.83
N PHE A 6 20.64 5.38 -1.29
CA PHE A 6 19.71 4.49 -1.95
C PHE A 6 19.28 5.11 -3.29
N THR A 7 19.42 4.33 -4.34
CA THR A 7 19.14 4.71 -5.72
C THR A 7 17.67 4.47 -6.05
N GLN A 8 17.15 5.17 -7.06
CA GLN A 8 15.81 4.89 -7.61
C GLN A 8 15.67 3.41 -8.01
N SER A 9 16.75 2.77 -8.45
CA SER A 9 16.77 1.35 -8.82
C SER A 9 16.51 0.42 -7.64
N GLU A 10 17.02 0.74 -6.45
CA GLU A 10 16.78 -0.03 -5.22
C GLU A 10 15.34 0.16 -4.73
N LEU A 11 14.82 1.39 -4.80
CA LEU A 11 13.41 1.67 -4.51
C LEU A 11 12.49 0.88 -5.45
N ALA A 12 12.76 0.89 -6.76
CA ALA A 12 11.99 0.14 -7.74
C ALA A 12 12.02 -1.37 -7.48
N ARG A 13 13.18 -1.91 -7.06
CA ARG A 13 13.32 -3.33 -6.71
C ARG A 13 12.51 -3.70 -5.47
N ALA A 14 12.53 -2.86 -4.43
CA ALA A 14 11.73 -3.05 -3.22
C ALA A 14 10.21 -3.03 -3.52
N VAL A 15 9.76 -2.05 -4.30
CA VAL A 15 8.35 -1.95 -4.74
C VAL A 15 7.93 -3.18 -5.53
N ARG A 16 8.78 -3.65 -6.44
CA ARG A 16 8.49 -4.85 -7.24
C ARG A 16 8.36 -6.10 -6.39
N ALA A 17 9.27 -6.31 -5.44
CA ALA A 17 9.19 -7.46 -4.52
C ALA A 17 7.89 -7.48 -3.69
N CYS A 18 7.43 -6.31 -3.23
CA CYS A 18 6.14 -6.19 -2.53
C CYS A 18 4.94 -6.52 -3.45
N LYS A 19 4.96 -6.07 -4.71
CA LYS A 19 3.92 -6.42 -5.70
C LYS A 19 3.91 -7.91 -6.03
N ASP A 20 5.08 -8.52 -6.22
CA ASP A 20 5.21 -9.95 -6.49
C ASP A 20 4.71 -10.79 -5.29
N ALA A 21 4.77 -10.25 -4.08
CA ALA A 21 4.18 -10.83 -2.87
C ALA A 21 2.67 -10.58 -2.73
N GLY A 22 2.01 -9.95 -3.72
CA GLY A 22 0.57 -9.69 -3.73
C GLY A 22 0.14 -8.50 -2.86
N MET A 23 1.08 -7.65 -2.41
CA MET A 23 0.75 -6.44 -1.68
C MET A 23 0.37 -5.32 -2.64
N GLU A 24 -0.78 -4.70 -2.42
CA GLU A 24 -1.07 -3.40 -3.02
C GLU A 24 -0.29 -2.31 -2.28
N ILE A 25 0.33 -1.40 -3.04
CA ILE A 25 1.23 -0.38 -2.53
C ILE A 25 0.63 0.99 -2.85
N GLU A 26 0.45 1.82 -1.84
CA GLU A 26 -0.04 3.19 -1.97
C GLU A 26 1.12 4.16 -2.25
N ALA A 27 2.24 3.99 -1.52
CA ALA A 27 3.39 4.86 -1.66
C ALA A 27 4.69 4.15 -1.28
N ALA A 28 5.81 4.61 -1.84
CA ALA A 28 7.14 4.21 -1.41
C ALA A 28 8.07 5.44 -1.37
N VAL A 29 8.79 5.60 -0.26
CA VAL A 29 9.61 6.79 0.02
C VAL A 29 10.95 6.41 0.60
N ILE A 30 11.98 7.17 0.23
CA ILE A 30 13.31 7.13 0.84
C ILE A 30 13.35 8.23 1.90
N ASP A 31 13.58 7.87 3.16
CA ASP A 31 13.69 8.86 4.23
C ASP A 31 15.06 9.55 4.27
N ARG A 32 15.20 10.55 5.15
CA ARG A 32 16.44 11.34 5.30
C ARG A 32 17.62 10.54 5.87
N GLU A 33 17.34 9.36 6.42
CA GLU A 33 18.35 8.42 6.91
C GLU A 33 18.78 7.45 5.80
N GLY A 34 18.05 7.43 4.69
CA GLY A 34 18.27 6.56 3.53
C GLY A 34 17.37 5.33 3.55
N SER A 35 16.55 5.10 4.57
CA SER A 35 15.74 3.89 4.62
C SER A 35 14.59 3.96 3.61
N ILE A 36 14.34 2.86 2.91
CA ILE A 36 13.18 2.69 2.04
C ILE A 36 11.99 2.25 2.89
N ARG A 37 10.89 3.01 2.85
CA ARG A 37 9.61 2.63 3.47
C ARG A 37 8.59 2.41 2.36
N VAL A 38 7.94 1.25 2.38
CA VAL A 38 6.83 0.91 1.48
C VAL A 38 5.55 0.92 2.30
N ILE A 39 4.59 1.72 1.88
CA ILE A 39 3.29 1.88 2.52
C ILE A 39 2.30 1.03 1.73
N ALA A 40 1.78 -0.02 2.37
CA ALA A 40 0.73 -0.84 1.79
C ALA A 40 -0.54 0.00 1.64
N ALA A 41 -1.25 -0.17 0.52
CA ALA A 41 -2.58 0.37 0.38
C ALA A 41 -3.46 -0.21 1.49
N LYS A 42 -4.16 0.66 2.22
CA LYS A 42 -5.22 0.18 3.10
C LYS A 42 -6.18 -0.63 2.25
N ALA A 43 -6.50 -1.84 2.69
CA ALA A 43 -7.66 -2.54 2.16
C ALA A 43 -8.81 -1.55 2.24
N ASN A 44 -9.34 -1.13 1.10
CA ASN A 44 -10.55 -0.32 1.04
C ASN A 44 -11.71 -1.23 1.48
N SER A 45 -11.80 -1.51 2.78
CA SER A 45 -12.99 -2.03 3.44
C SER A 45 -13.94 -0.86 3.72
N ALA A 46 -14.21 -0.07 2.68
CA ALA A 46 -15.26 0.93 2.65
C ALA A 46 -16.24 0.44 1.59
N HIS A 47 -17.47 0.11 2.02
CA HIS A 47 -18.59 -0.49 1.28
C HIS A 47 -18.76 -2.01 1.41
N ALA A 48 -19.13 -2.43 2.62
CA ALA A 48 -20.23 -3.36 2.76
C ALA A 48 -20.99 -2.95 4.03
N GLU A 49 -21.83 -1.92 3.94
CA GLU A 49 -22.94 -1.89 4.89
C GLU A 49 -23.83 -3.08 4.54
N PRO A 50 -24.17 -3.96 5.49
CA PRO A 50 -25.12 -5.02 5.22
C PRO A 50 -26.46 -4.36 4.86
N VAL A 51 -26.84 -4.45 3.58
CA VAL A 51 -28.18 -4.07 3.17
C VAL A 51 -29.14 -4.95 3.94
N ASN A 52 -29.96 -4.35 4.80
CA ASN A 52 -31.01 -5.08 5.49
C ASN A 52 -32.08 -5.45 4.45
N PRO A 53 -32.41 -6.74 4.26
CA PRO A 53 -33.43 -7.15 3.30
C PRO A 53 -34.81 -6.53 3.55
N ALA A 54 -35.08 -6.08 4.79
CA ALA A 54 -36.32 -5.39 5.14
C ALA A 54 -36.42 -3.98 4.51
N ASP A 55 -35.30 -3.37 4.11
CA ASP A 55 -35.27 -2.04 3.48
C ASP A 55 -35.49 -2.11 1.96
N LEU A 56 -35.54 -3.32 1.38
CA LEU A 56 -35.74 -3.56 -0.05
C LEU A 56 -37.21 -3.82 -0.42
N VAL A 57 -38.12 -3.81 0.56
CA VAL A 57 -39.55 -3.99 0.35
C VAL A 57 -40.21 -2.60 0.40
N ASP A 58 -40.47 -2.02 -0.77
CA ASP A 58 -41.31 -0.83 -0.92
C ASP A 58 -42.77 -1.15 -0.51
N PRO A 59 -43.48 -0.28 0.23
CA PRO A 59 -44.90 -0.47 0.57
C PRO A 59 -45.87 -0.34 -0.61
#